data_AF-A0A521PQM7-F1
#
_entry.id   AF-A0A521PQM7-F1
#
_cell.length_a   1.000
_cell.length_b   1.000
_cell.length_c   1.000
_cell.angle_alpha   90.00
_cell.angle_beta   90.00
_cell.angle_gamma   90.00
#
_symmetry.space_group_name_H-M   'P 1'
#
loop_
_entity.id
_entity.type
_entity.pdbx_description
1 polymer ?
#
loop_
_entity_poly.entity_id
_entity_poly.type
_entity_poly.pdbx_seq_one_letter_code
_entity_poly.pdbx_strand_id
1 'polypeptide(L)'
;MKRLPTTLAAGAFALLLATPAFADIAVLEGQAPGALDPVSFTGGDTGFQIVGLVGPDDAQVTVNGAEALVVQGQTIEAVADTFNFLLFTLADAGLAFTSAQFNLNAAAAGTTTIRAFDQFGNDFGGTFSVGVNGANFFHVSATAGQRIQSIVVMSSADLEDVSQIRLGGISALVPEPASWGMMILGFGAAGAVIRQRRRSATL
;
A
#
# COMPACT_ATOMS: atom_id res chain seq x y z
N MET A 1 -22.40 -27.33 65.23
CA MET A 1 -21.53 -26.30 64.61
C MET A 1 -21.25 -26.71 63.17
N LYS A 2 -21.95 -26.11 62.20
CA LYS A 2 -21.75 -26.36 60.75
C LYS A 2 -20.74 -25.33 60.22
N ARG A 3 -19.67 -25.77 59.57
CA ARG A 3 -18.71 -24.91 58.85
C ARG A 3 -19.04 -24.96 57.35
N LEU A 4 -19.34 -23.81 56.76
CA LEU A 4 -19.49 -23.60 55.33
C LEU A 4 -18.10 -23.35 54.70
N PRO A 5 -17.73 -23.99 53.58
CA PRO A 5 -16.60 -23.55 52.78
C PRO A 5 -17.06 -22.48 51.78
N THR A 6 -16.50 -21.28 51.91
CA THR A 6 -16.64 -20.15 50.99
C THR A 6 -15.79 -20.40 49.75
N THR A 7 -16.42 -20.72 48.63
CA THR A 7 -15.85 -20.63 47.28
C THR A 7 -16.25 -19.29 46.68
N LEU A 8 -15.30 -18.43 46.31
CA LEU A 8 -15.49 -17.44 45.25
C LEU A 8 -14.14 -16.84 44.86
N ALA A 9 -13.55 -17.36 43.78
CA ALA A 9 -12.47 -16.69 43.06
C ALA A 9 -13.10 -16.02 41.83
N ALA A 10 -13.36 -14.71 41.92
CA ALA A 10 -13.85 -13.92 40.80
C ALA A 10 -12.65 -13.47 39.94
N GLY A 11 -12.45 -14.12 38.79
CA GLY A 11 -11.56 -13.63 37.74
C GLY A 11 -12.34 -12.67 36.83
N ALA A 12 -12.17 -11.36 37.03
CA ALA A 12 -12.73 -10.36 36.13
C ALA A 12 -11.95 -10.37 34.80
N PHE A 13 -12.57 -10.92 33.75
CA PHE A 13 -12.04 -10.88 32.40
C PHE A 13 -12.44 -9.54 31.77
N ALA A 14 -11.53 -8.57 31.75
CA ALA A 14 -11.75 -7.31 31.05
C ALA A 14 -11.67 -7.56 29.54
N LEU A 15 -12.81 -7.63 28.87
CA LEU A 15 -12.89 -7.51 27.41
C LEU A 15 -12.52 -6.07 27.04
N LEU A 16 -11.25 -5.86 26.69
CA LEU A 16 -10.82 -4.69 25.96
C LEU A 16 -11.51 -4.71 24.59
N LEU A 17 -12.55 -3.89 24.44
CA LEU A 17 -13.15 -3.57 23.16
C LEU A 17 -12.12 -2.75 22.37
N ALA A 18 -11.23 -3.42 21.65
CA ALA A 18 -10.39 -2.77 20.66
C ALA A 18 -11.29 -2.27 19.55
N THR A 19 -11.56 -0.96 19.53
CA THR A 19 -12.16 -0.31 18.36
C THR A 19 -11.12 -0.39 17.23
N PRO A 20 -11.47 -0.85 16.03
CA PRO A 20 -10.54 -0.78 14.91
C PRO A 20 -10.17 0.68 14.67
N ALA A 21 -8.88 0.97 14.52
CA ALA A 21 -8.46 2.24 13.94
C ALA A 21 -8.93 2.24 12.49
N PHE A 22 -9.61 3.32 12.05
CA PHE A 22 -9.90 3.49 10.62
C PHE A 22 -8.57 3.76 9.92
N ALA A 23 -8.00 2.71 9.34
CA ALA A 23 -6.90 2.80 8.38
C ALA A 23 -7.44 3.41 7.09
N ASP A 24 -6.80 4.48 6.59
CA ASP A 24 -7.27 5.20 5.41
C ASP A 24 -6.08 5.53 4.48
N ILE A 25 -6.32 5.35 3.18
CA ILE A 25 -5.43 5.82 2.10
C ILE A 25 -6.18 6.91 1.35
N ALA A 26 -5.58 8.10 1.27
CA ALA A 26 -6.12 9.21 0.54
C ALA A 26 -5.33 9.44 -0.75
N VAL A 27 -6.06 9.62 -1.86
CA VAL A 27 -5.53 10.07 -3.15
C VAL A 27 -5.98 11.51 -3.36
N LEU A 28 -5.04 12.43 -3.53
CA LEU A 28 -5.30 13.87 -3.57
C LEU A 28 -4.56 14.53 -4.72
N GLU A 29 -5.10 15.66 -5.18
CA GLU A 29 -4.42 16.58 -6.10
C GLU A 29 -3.37 17.40 -5.35
N GLY A 30 -2.31 17.78 -6.06
CA GLY A 30 -1.19 18.58 -5.56
C GLY A 30 0.03 17.74 -5.17
N GLN A 31 1.07 18.46 -4.79
CA GLN A 31 2.33 17.87 -4.31
C GLN A 31 2.14 17.22 -2.95
N ALA A 32 2.85 16.12 -2.70
CA ALA A 32 2.85 15.49 -1.39
C ALA A 32 3.45 16.43 -0.33
N PRO A 33 2.91 16.43 0.90
CA PRO A 33 3.53 17.14 2.00
C PRO A 33 4.83 16.43 2.43
N GLY A 34 5.93 17.16 2.49
CA GLY A 34 7.22 16.67 2.99
C GLY A 34 8.18 16.18 1.90
N ALA A 35 9.32 15.63 2.33
CA ALA A 35 10.33 15.10 1.42
C ALA A 35 10.04 13.63 1.12
N LEU A 36 9.72 13.32 -0.13
CA LEU A 36 9.65 11.97 -0.67
C LEU A 36 10.91 11.65 -1.47
N ASP A 37 11.22 10.36 -1.49
CA ASP A 37 12.38 9.79 -2.13
C ASP A 37 12.16 9.67 -3.65
N PRO A 38 13.04 10.28 -4.47
CA PRO A 38 12.88 10.27 -5.91
C PRO A 38 13.15 8.89 -6.50
N VAL A 39 12.38 8.56 -7.53
CA VAL A 39 12.67 7.41 -8.39
C VAL A 39 13.63 7.83 -9.49
N SER A 40 14.78 7.17 -9.52
CA SER A 40 15.76 7.28 -10.60
C SER A 40 15.51 6.21 -11.66
N PHE A 41 15.63 6.57 -12.93
CA PHE A 41 15.41 5.65 -14.05
C PHE A 41 16.68 5.57 -14.90
N THR A 42 16.87 4.44 -15.57
CA THR A 42 17.95 4.31 -16.55
C THR A 42 17.47 4.89 -17.88
N GLY A 43 18.09 5.98 -18.32
CA GLY A 43 17.70 6.66 -19.55
C GLY A 43 17.78 5.74 -20.77
N GLY A 44 16.75 5.77 -21.61
CA GLY A 44 16.65 4.95 -22.83
C GLY A 44 16.03 3.56 -22.61
N ASP A 45 15.73 3.17 -21.37
CA ASP A 45 14.97 1.94 -21.10
C ASP A 45 13.61 1.99 -21.83
N THR A 46 13.26 0.90 -22.50
CA THR A 46 12.05 0.81 -23.32
C THR A 46 11.37 -0.54 -23.11
N GLY A 47 10.05 -0.55 -22.96
CA GLY A 47 9.25 -1.78 -22.83
C GLY A 47 7.88 -1.54 -22.19
N PHE A 48 7.10 -2.61 -22.01
CA PHE A 48 5.83 -2.54 -21.27
C PHE A 48 6.00 -2.40 -19.76
N GLN A 49 7.22 -2.63 -19.29
CA GLN A 49 7.63 -2.50 -17.89
C GLN A 49 8.92 -1.67 -17.86
N ILE A 50 8.90 -0.58 -17.10
CA ILE A 50 10.05 0.24 -16.78
C ILE A 50 10.39 0.06 -15.31
N VAL A 51 11.66 -0.14 -15.00
CA VAL A 51 12.13 -0.30 -13.62
C VAL A 51 12.87 0.97 -13.20
N GLY A 52 12.47 1.53 -12.07
CA GLY A 52 13.16 2.62 -11.39
C GLY A 52 13.68 2.21 -10.03
N LEU A 53 14.69 2.93 -9.54
CA LEU A 53 15.26 2.77 -8.21
C LEU A 53 14.86 3.95 -7.32
N VAL A 54 14.24 3.66 -6.18
CA VAL A 54 13.90 4.63 -5.15
C VAL A 54 15.12 4.85 -4.28
N GLY A 55 15.74 6.03 -4.34
CA GLY A 55 16.88 6.38 -3.49
C GLY A 55 16.41 7.03 -2.19
N PRO A 56 16.93 6.66 -1.00
CA PRO A 56 18.20 5.96 -0.76
C PRO A 56 18.09 4.44 -0.50
N ASP A 57 16.88 3.89 -0.43
CA ASP A 57 16.65 2.50 0.00
C ASP A 57 16.95 1.45 -1.09
N ASP A 58 17.34 1.89 -2.30
CA ASP A 58 17.56 1.07 -3.49
C ASP A 58 16.40 0.11 -3.81
N ALA A 59 15.20 0.44 -3.34
CA ALA A 59 13.99 -0.32 -3.62
C ALA A 59 13.60 -0.14 -5.08
N GLN A 60 13.28 -1.24 -5.75
CA GLN A 60 12.85 -1.20 -7.15
C GLN A 60 11.35 -0.95 -7.23
N VAL A 61 10.98 0.07 -8.02
CA VAL A 61 9.61 0.32 -8.45
C VAL A 61 9.48 -0.05 -9.92
N THR A 62 8.41 -0.73 -10.27
CA THR A 62 8.07 -1.06 -11.65
C THR A 62 6.86 -0.24 -12.08
N VAL A 63 6.98 0.39 -13.25
CA VAL A 63 5.88 1.08 -13.92
C VAL A 63 5.50 0.26 -15.14
N ASN A 64 4.29 -0.29 -15.14
CA ASN A 64 3.77 -1.10 -16.23
C ASN A 64 2.74 -0.30 -17.04
N GLY A 65 2.89 -0.26 -18.36
CA GLY A 65 1.95 0.36 -19.30
C GLY A 65 1.08 -0.68 -20.01
N ALA A 66 0.00 -0.22 -20.65
CA ALA A 66 -0.73 -1.05 -21.62
C ALA A 66 -0.06 -1.01 -23.00
N GLU A 67 0.74 0.02 -23.24
CA GLU A 67 1.59 0.25 -24.40
C GLU A 67 3.07 0.21 -24.00
N ALA A 68 3.96 0.21 -25.01
CA ALA A 68 5.38 0.30 -24.77
C ALA A 68 5.74 1.72 -24.29
N LEU A 69 6.49 1.78 -23.20
CA LEU A 69 6.97 2.99 -22.56
C LEU A 69 8.46 3.17 -22.86
N VAL A 70 8.95 4.41 -22.82
CA VAL A 70 10.37 4.77 -22.95
C VAL A 70 10.75 5.80 -21.90
N VAL A 71 11.97 5.69 -21.35
CA VAL A 71 12.53 6.66 -20.40
C VAL A 71 13.29 7.75 -21.14
N GLN A 72 12.85 9.01 -21.02
CA GLN A 72 13.56 10.19 -21.52
C GLN A 72 14.12 11.04 -20.36
N GLY A 73 15.34 10.74 -19.95
CA GLY A 73 15.94 11.37 -18.77
C GLY A 73 15.29 10.84 -17.49
N GLN A 74 14.32 11.57 -16.93
CA GLN A 74 13.59 11.23 -15.70
C GLN A 74 12.07 11.20 -15.88
N THR A 75 11.61 11.27 -17.13
CA THR A 75 10.21 11.10 -17.53
C THR A 75 10.03 9.73 -18.17
N ILE A 76 8.83 9.17 -18.02
CA ILE A 76 8.40 7.99 -18.75
C ILE A 76 7.33 8.44 -19.75
N GLU A 77 7.53 8.10 -21.01
CA GLU A 77 6.71 8.52 -22.14
C GLU A 77 6.21 7.30 -22.91
N ALA A 78 5.11 7.45 -23.64
CA ALA A 78 4.69 6.40 -24.57
C ALA A 78 5.60 6.39 -25.82
N VAL A 79 5.95 5.20 -26.28
CA VAL A 79 6.65 5.03 -27.58
C VAL A 79 5.73 5.40 -28.76
N ALA A 80 4.42 5.20 -28.60
CA ALA A 80 3.40 5.46 -29.61
C ALA A 80 2.61 6.75 -29.33
N ASP A 81 3.32 7.79 -28.92
CA ASP A 81 2.81 9.14 -28.58
C ASP A 81 2.11 9.28 -27.23
N THR A 82 1.08 8.46 -26.94
CA THR A 82 0.30 8.60 -25.70
C THR A 82 -0.04 7.27 -25.04
N PHE A 83 -0.34 7.32 -23.74
CA PHE A 83 -0.81 6.20 -22.93
C PHE A 83 -2.07 6.56 -22.15
N ASN A 84 -2.81 5.55 -21.71
CA ASN A 84 -4.00 5.73 -20.87
C ASN A 84 -4.01 4.87 -19.61
N PHE A 85 -2.99 4.03 -19.42
CA PHE A 85 -2.90 3.11 -18.30
C PHE A 85 -1.49 3.08 -17.73
N LEU A 86 -1.37 3.19 -16.40
CA LEU A 86 -0.14 2.88 -15.69
C LEU A 86 -0.44 2.08 -14.43
N LEU A 87 0.41 1.12 -14.13
CA LEU A 87 0.44 0.38 -12.87
C LEU A 87 1.81 0.55 -12.21
N PHE A 88 1.81 1.17 -11.03
CA PHE A 88 2.96 1.31 -10.15
C PHE A 88 2.93 0.20 -9.10
N THR A 89 4.01 -0.55 -8.99
CA THR A 89 4.22 -1.58 -7.96
C THR A 89 5.67 -1.59 -7.52
N LEU A 90 5.95 -2.04 -6.30
CA LEU A 90 7.32 -2.43 -5.94
C LEU A 90 7.64 -3.78 -6.60
N ALA A 91 8.90 -3.97 -7.01
CA ALA A 91 9.33 -5.21 -7.65
C ALA A 91 9.30 -6.40 -6.67
N ASP A 92 9.57 -6.13 -5.39
CA ASP A 92 9.40 -7.10 -4.30
C ASP A 92 7.98 -7.01 -3.73
N ALA A 93 7.19 -8.07 -3.92
CA ALA A 93 5.83 -8.19 -3.42
C ALA A 93 5.74 -8.24 -1.88
N GLY A 94 6.85 -8.46 -1.19
CA GLY A 94 6.95 -8.38 0.27
C GLY A 94 7.08 -6.96 0.80
N LEU A 95 7.30 -5.96 -0.07
CA LEU A 95 7.41 -4.56 0.30
C LEU A 95 6.10 -3.80 0.03
N ALA A 96 5.93 -2.71 0.78
CA ALA A 96 4.89 -1.73 0.56
C ALA A 96 5.39 -0.33 0.92
N PHE A 97 4.69 0.69 0.46
CA PHE A 97 5.00 2.10 0.73
C PHE A 97 3.83 2.79 1.44
N THR A 98 4.07 3.94 2.05
CA THR A 98 3.02 4.72 2.72
C THR A 98 2.68 5.99 1.97
N SER A 99 3.51 6.40 1.02
CA SER A 99 3.27 7.60 0.25
C SER A 99 3.86 7.49 -1.14
N ALA A 100 3.18 8.09 -2.11
CA ALA A 100 3.69 8.25 -3.46
C ALA A 100 3.27 9.60 -4.03
N GLN A 101 4.05 10.09 -4.98
CA GLN A 101 3.75 11.28 -5.76
C GLN A 101 4.16 11.05 -7.20
N PHE A 102 3.40 11.61 -8.13
CA PHE A 102 3.76 11.67 -9.55
C PHE A 102 3.07 12.86 -10.20
N ASN A 103 3.59 13.27 -11.35
CA ASN A 103 3.04 14.30 -12.19
C ASN A 103 2.60 13.70 -13.52
N LEU A 104 1.39 13.99 -13.97
CA LEU A 104 0.91 13.59 -15.28
C LEU A 104 0.92 14.77 -16.24
N ASN A 105 1.40 14.53 -17.46
CA ASN A 105 1.22 15.44 -18.59
C ASN A 105 0.27 14.80 -19.60
N ALA A 106 -0.59 15.62 -20.19
CA ALA A 106 -1.62 15.16 -21.11
C ALA A 106 -1.64 16.02 -22.37
N ALA A 107 -1.75 15.36 -23.53
CA ALA A 107 -1.89 16.01 -24.83
C ALA A 107 -3.25 16.75 -24.93
N ALA A 108 -4.27 16.21 -24.25
CA ALA A 108 -5.62 16.76 -24.21
C ALA A 108 -6.16 16.76 -22.77
N ALA A 109 -6.95 17.77 -22.41
CA ALA A 109 -7.60 17.80 -21.11
C ALA A 109 -8.65 16.69 -21.01
N GLY A 110 -8.79 16.11 -19.82
CA GLY A 110 -9.77 15.06 -19.58
C GLY A 110 -9.79 14.65 -18.10
N THR A 111 -10.07 13.37 -17.85
CA THR A 111 -10.13 12.84 -16.49
C THR A 111 -9.21 11.65 -16.34
N THR A 112 -8.63 11.49 -15.15
CA THR A 112 -7.87 10.30 -14.76
C THR A 112 -8.46 9.72 -13.49
N THR A 113 -8.61 8.40 -13.47
CA THR A 113 -9.00 7.65 -12.28
C THR A 113 -7.73 7.06 -11.69
N ILE A 114 -7.46 7.43 -10.43
CA ILE A 114 -6.31 6.94 -9.68
C ILE A 114 -6.83 6.10 -8.54
N ARG A 115 -6.37 4.85 -8.47
CA ARG A 115 -6.71 3.89 -7.41
C ARG A 115 -5.43 3.39 -6.75
N ALA A 116 -5.35 3.47 -5.43
CA ALA A 116 -4.33 2.84 -4.63
C ALA A 116 -4.92 1.57 -4.00
N PHE A 117 -4.15 0.48 -3.97
CA PHE A 117 -4.55 -0.76 -3.35
C PHE A 117 -3.69 -1.03 -2.12
N ASP A 118 -4.34 -1.42 -1.02
CA ASP A 118 -3.66 -1.79 0.20
C ASP A 118 -3.12 -3.23 0.19
N GLN A 119 -2.50 -3.64 1.30
CA GLN A 119 -1.97 -4.99 1.47
C GLN A 119 -3.02 -6.12 1.51
N PHE A 120 -4.30 -5.77 1.56
CA PHE A 120 -5.43 -6.67 1.60
C PHE A 120 -6.26 -6.63 0.30
N GLY A 121 -5.87 -5.79 -0.67
CA GLY A 121 -6.56 -5.59 -1.94
C GLY A 121 -7.75 -4.63 -1.90
N ASN A 122 -7.95 -3.89 -0.81
CA ASN A 122 -8.96 -2.84 -0.76
C ASN A 122 -8.51 -1.65 -1.62
N ASP A 123 -9.45 -1.07 -2.36
CA ASP A 123 -9.18 0.05 -3.26
C ASP A 123 -9.55 1.40 -2.62
N PHE A 124 -8.70 2.39 -2.88
CA PHE A 124 -8.87 3.76 -2.41
C PHE A 124 -8.60 4.71 -3.57
N GLY A 125 -9.41 5.75 -3.74
CA GLY A 125 -9.11 6.78 -4.72
C GLY A 125 -10.33 7.42 -5.36
N GLY A 126 -10.14 7.98 -6.54
CA GLY A 126 -11.14 8.81 -7.18
C GLY A 126 -10.81 9.16 -8.62
N THR A 127 -11.69 9.96 -9.21
CA THR A 127 -11.54 10.51 -10.56
C THR A 127 -11.24 12.00 -10.45
N PHE A 128 -10.21 12.43 -11.16
CA PHE A 128 -9.64 13.77 -11.10
C PHE A 128 -9.57 14.38 -12.49
N SER A 129 -9.60 15.71 -12.56
CA SER A 129 -9.37 16.42 -13.81
C SER A 129 -7.87 16.49 -14.12
N VAL A 130 -7.52 16.34 -15.39
CA VAL A 130 -6.15 16.51 -15.89
C VAL A 130 -6.17 17.57 -16.99
N GLY A 131 -5.30 18.58 -16.87
CA GLY A 131 -5.11 19.62 -17.87
C GLY A 131 -3.87 19.39 -18.75
N VAL A 132 -3.75 20.18 -19.81
CA VAL A 132 -2.69 20.03 -20.84
C VAL A 132 -1.33 20.64 -20.49
N ASN A 133 -1.18 21.21 -19.28
CA ASN A 133 -0.01 22.03 -18.95
C ASN A 133 1.10 21.28 -18.18
N GLY A 134 1.06 19.93 -18.12
CA GLY A 134 2.09 19.13 -17.48
C GLY A 134 2.32 19.41 -15.99
N ALA A 135 1.33 19.98 -15.28
CA ALA A 135 1.42 20.33 -13.86
C ALA A 135 0.32 19.64 -13.04
N ASN A 136 -0.09 18.43 -13.46
CA ASN A 136 -1.12 17.65 -12.80
C ASN A 136 -0.46 16.74 -11.76
N PHE A 137 -0.16 17.34 -10.61
CA PHE A 137 0.41 16.61 -9.49
C PHE A 137 -0.65 15.85 -8.73
N PHE A 138 -0.30 14.60 -8.41
CA PHE A 138 -1.09 13.74 -7.54
C PHE A 138 -0.20 13.16 -6.47
N HIS A 139 -0.76 12.96 -5.30
CA HIS A 139 -0.12 12.18 -4.26
C HIS A 139 -1.10 11.23 -3.59
N VAL A 140 -0.53 10.14 -3.10
CA VAL A 140 -1.22 9.11 -2.33
C VAL A 140 -0.56 9.07 -0.97
N SER A 141 -1.35 9.07 0.10
CA SER A 141 -0.83 8.96 1.47
C SER A 141 -1.66 7.99 2.30
N ALA A 142 -0.97 7.09 2.98
CA ALA A 142 -1.52 6.12 3.91
C ALA A 142 -1.38 6.63 5.34
N THR A 143 -2.42 6.41 6.14
CA THR A 143 -2.45 6.79 7.55
C THR A 143 -2.72 5.58 8.45
N ALA A 144 -2.54 5.76 9.76
CA ALA A 144 -2.90 4.76 10.78
C ALA A 144 -2.33 3.34 10.54
N GLY A 145 -1.11 3.24 9.99
CA GLY A 145 -0.40 1.97 9.78
C GLY A 145 -0.73 1.25 8.48
N GLN A 146 -1.57 1.84 7.63
CA GLN A 146 -1.94 1.29 6.33
C GLN A 146 -0.74 1.23 5.36
N ARG A 147 -0.73 0.23 4.47
CA ARG A 147 0.37 -0.02 3.53
C ARG A 147 -0.17 -0.09 2.10
N ILE A 148 0.42 0.68 1.19
CA ILE A 148 0.05 0.69 -0.23
C ILE A 148 0.94 -0.30 -0.97
N GLN A 149 0.34 -1.23 -1.69
CA GLN A 149 1.05 -2.17 -2.55
C GLN A 149 1.15 -1.70 -3.99
N SER A 150 0.09 -1.07 -4.50
CA SER A 150 0.05 -0.64 -5.89
C SER A 150 -0.77 0.62 -6.09
N ILE A 151 -0.45 1.34 -7.18
CA ILE A 151 -1.25 2.45 -7.69
C ILE A 151 -1.57 2.16 -9.15
N VAL A 152 -2.83 2.27 -9.52
CA VAL A 152 -3.34 2.16 -10.87
C VAL A 152 -3.83 3.53 -11.33
N VAL A 153 -3.43 3.92 -12.52
CA VAL A 153 -3.88 5.13 -13.21
C VAL A 153 -4.59 4.70 -14.48
N MET A 154 -5.84 5.13 -14.64
CA MET A 154 -6.66 4.89 -15.83
C MET A 154 -7.22 6.21 -16.34
N SER A 155 -6.77 6.65 -17.49
CA SER A 155 -7.08 7.97 -18.03
C SER A 155 -8.05 7.89 -19.21
N SER A 156 -8.99 8.84 -19.24
CA SER A 156 -9.75 9.16 -20.46
C SER A 156 -9.07 10.26 -21.29
N ALA A 157 -8.06 10.93 -20.72
CA ALA A 157 -7.18 11.85 -21.42
C ALA A 157 -6.00 11.08 -22.03
N ASP A 158 -5.54 11.53 -23.19
CA ASP A 158 -4.32 11.01 -23.81
C ASP A 158 -3.11 11.56 -23.04
N LEU A 159 -2.46 10.71 -22.24
CA LEU A 159 -1.30 11.10 -21.42
C LEU A 159 -0.03 10.99 -22.25
N GLU A 160 0.80 12.03 -22.25
CA GLU A 160 2.08 12.06 -22.98
C GLU A 160 3.20 11.47 -22.12
N ASP A 161 3.28 11.94 -20.87
CA ASP A 161 4.35 11.58 -19.95
C ASP A 161 3.87 11.48 -18.50
N VAL A 162 4.61 10.68 -17.73
CA VAL A 162 4.62 10.73 -16.27
C VAL A 162 6.02 11.09 -15.78
N SER A 163 6.08 12.04 -14.85
CA SER A 163 7.33 12.59 -14.35
C SER A 163 7.30 12.79 -12.84
N GLN A 164 8.48 13.08 -12.27
CA GLN A 164 8.65 13.39 -10.85
C GLN A 164 8.03 12.32 -9.91
N ILE A 165 8.21 11.06 -10.27
CA ILE A 165 7.75 9.93 -9.46
C ILE A 165 8.61 9.87 -8.19
N ARG A 166 7.94 9.83 -7.04
CA ARG A 166 8.57 9.74 -5.71
C ARG A 166 7.78 8.81 -4.81
N LEU A 167 8.46 8.05 -3.97
CA LEU A 167 7.85 7.16 -2.99
C LEU A 167 8.33 7.51 -1.59
N GLY A 168 7.67 6.99 -0.56
CA GLY A 168 8.12 7.15 0.82
C GLY A 168 7.55 6.08 1.74
N GLY A 169 8.27 5.85 2.84
CA GLY A 169 7.91 4.86 3.86
C GLY A 169 7.91 3.42 3.33
N ILE A 170 8.85 3.11 2.43
CA ILE A 170 9.04 1.75 1.92
C ILE A 170 9.46 0.85 3.08
N SER A 171 8.76 -0.25 3.26
CA SER A 171 9.10 -1.24 4.28
C SER A 171 8.43 -2.58 4.00
N ALA A 172 8.94 -3.62 4.65
CA ALA A 172 8.37 -4.96 4.55
C ALA A 172 6.95 -5.03 5.16
N LEU A 173 6.10 -5.82 4.53
CA LEU A 173 4.81 -6.25 5.06
C LEU A 173 5.05 -7.25 6.20
N VAL A 174 5.26 -6.73 7.40
CA VAL A 174 5.41 -7.55 8.61
C VAL A 174 4.02 -7.92 9.12
N PRO A 175 3.72 -9.21 9.40
CA PRO A 175 2.46 -9.59 10.03
C PRO A 175 2.32 -8.85 11.37
N GLU A 176 1.20 -8.15 11.54
CA GLU A 176 1.00 -7.27 12.69
C GLU A 176 1.21 -8.02 14.02
N PRO A 177 1.81 -7.39 15.06
CA PRO A 177 2.04 -8.03 16.36
C PRO A 177 0.79 -8.65 16.98
N ALA A 178 -0.40 -8.11 16.69
CA ALA A 178 -1.67 -8.66 17.12
C ALA A 178 -1.96 -10.04 16.50
N SER A 179 -1.60 -10.25 15.23
CA SER A 179 -1.74 -11.55 14.55
C SER A 179 -0.87 -12.62 15.21
N TRP A 180 0.36 -12.26 15.60
CA TRP A 180 1.23 -13.14 16.39
C TRP A 180 0.61 -13.43 17.76
N GLY A 181 0.10 -12.40 18.44
CA GLY A 181 -0.59 -12.53 19.71
C GLY A 181 -1.79 -13.50 19.63
N MET A 182 -2.65 -13.33 18.63
CA MET A 182 -3.82 -14.17 18.40
C MET A 182 -3.44 -15.61 18.04
N MET A 183 -2.38 -15.80 17.25
CA MET A 183 -1.85 -17.13 16.94
C MET A 183 -1.32 -17.82 18.20
N ILE A 184 -0.52 -17.12 19.01
CA ILE A 184 0.03 -17.65 20.28
C ILE A 184 -1.12 -17.96 21.26
N LEU A 185 -2.11 -17.08 21.37
CA LEU A 185 -3.27 -17.30 22.22
C LEU A 185 -4.11 -18.48 21.72
N GLY A 186 -4.33 -18.61 20.41
CA GLY A 186 -5.06 -19.72 19.81
C GLY A 186 -4.37 -21.06 20.04
N PHE A 187 -3.06 -21.13 19.78
CA PHE A 187 -2.28 -22.34 20.06
C PHE A 187 -2.15 -22.65 21.55
N GLY A 188 -1.99 -21.61 22.39
CA GLY A 188 -1.96 -21.75 23.84
C GLY A 188 -3.28 -22.31 24.39
N ALA A 189 -4.41 -21.80 23.92
CA ALA A 189 -5.74 -22.27 24.29
C ALA A 189 -5.99 -23.72 23.82
N ALA A 190 -5.67 -24.03 22.56
CA ALA A 190 -5.79 -25.39 22.03
C ALA A 190 -4.93 -26.40 22.82
N GLY A 191 -3.68 -26.03 23.14
CA GLY A 191 -2.79 -26.83 23.96
C GLY A 191 -3.32 -27.04 25.38
N ALA A 192 -3.90 -26.01 26.01
CA ALA A 192 -4.51 -26.11 27.33
C ALA A 192 -5.69 -27.09 27.35
N VAL A 193 -6.57 -27.04 26.34
CA VAL A 193 -7.71 -27.97 26.20
C VAL A 193 -7.24 -29.42 26.05
N ILE A 194 -6.24 -29.68 25.20
CA ILE A 194 -5.67 -31.03 25.02
C ILE A 194 -5.08 -31.54 26.35
N ARG A 195 -4.36 -30.69 27.07
CA ARG A 195 -3.76 -31.04 28.37
C ARG A 195 -4.83 -31.35 29.43
N GLN A 196 -5.92 -30.61 29.45
CA GLN A 196 -7.03 -30.85 30.38
C GLN A 196 -7.72 -32.19 30.10
N ARG A 197 -7.99 -32.51 28.83
CA ARG A 197 -8.61 -33.79 28.44
C ARG A 197 -7.78 -35.00 28.85
N ARG A 198 -6.45 -34.92 28.76
CA ARG A 198 -5.56 -36.00 29.20
C ARG A 198 -5.64 -36.25 30.71
N ARG A 199 -5.79 -35.20 31.52
CA ARG A 199 -5.94 -35.33 32.98
C ARG A 199 -7.26 -35.98 33.38
N SER A 200 -8.33 -35.69 32.64
CA SER A 200 -9.65 -36.29 32.90
C SER A 200 -9.78 -37.74 32.46
N ALA A 201 -8.86 -38.26 31.63
CA ALA A 201 -8.88 -39.65 31.16
C ALA A 201 -8.11 -40.63 32.07
N THR A 202 -7.46 -40.15 33.13
CA THR A 202 -6.65 -40.96 34.07
C THR A 202 -7.30 -41.09 35.46
N LEU A 203 -8.59 -40.76 35.59
CA LEU A 203 -9.44 -40.97 36.76
C LEU A 203 -10.60 -41.89 36.35
#